data_AF-A0A954C709-F1
#
_entry.id   AF-A0A954C709-F1
#
_cell.length_a   1.000
_cell.length_b   1.000
_cell.length_c   1.000
_cell.angle_alpha   90.00
_cell.angle_beta   90.00
_cell.angle_gamma   90.00
#
_symmetry.space_group_name_H-M   'P 1'
#
loop_
_entity.id
_entity.type
_entity.pdbx_description
1 polymer ?
#
loop_
_entity_poly.entity_id
_entity_poly.type
_entity_poly.pdbx_seq_one_letter_code
_entity_poly.pdbx_strand_id
1 'polypeptide(L)'
;MKSRLPWIALCVALAAPALAQDAPPTPDQVERLRAEKAKLEDELAELRNAHQREIAKLEAEAAHLEAKAKLEEQKLDAELAAQRAELKRLEAASALQKAKLEQDRDQVKAKIDRLDDKDKLREHEELGELKATRERLSLEREVEHAKLEQELAAAVAQKERLDAENERLSAELRQLELKDAAERIRIQAESTRLQFSRLQLESQQATQRAKLAELESAVELRRAQERLKDVVASEVPYPAEPFADGVLTISDRRISLNEPIITGTADYVCERIHFFNNQSPSAPIFIVIDRCPGGSVMEGYRIVKAMQASKAPIHVVVKSFAASMAAVITTLADHSYAYPNAVILHHQMSTGANGNMTQIKEQVEEAEEWSKRLMNPVCKKIGVSPEDWVKQMYAKNSTGDWAEFATEAVELKWVSSIVHEVREAGIVERPTGAPPQPWYFTLFGEVEYDAAGKPFRYLPRLNPYDFYWLNSRDGYWRTR
;
A
#
# COMPACT_ATOMS: atom_id res chain seq x y z
N MET A 1 -138.49 8.03 72.14
CA MET A 1 -138.12 8.45 73.52
C MET A 1 -138.83 9.77 73.78
N LYS A 2 -139.63 10.07 74.82
CA LYS A 2 -140.15 9.40 76.04
C LYS A 2 -141.40 10.21 76.51
N SER A 3 -142.48 9.53 76.94
CA SER A 3 -143.54 9.93 77.94
C SER A 3 -144.45 11.16 77.64
N ARG A 4 -145.77 11.24 77.94
CA ARG A 4 -146.69 10.65 78.96
C ARG A 4 -148.17 10.61 78.46
N LEU A 5 -149.00 9.78 79.13
CA LEU A 5 -150.49 9.75 79.23
C LEU A 5 -151.03 10.93 80.11
N PRO A 6 -152.37 11.26 80.23
CA PRO A 6 -153.59 10.40 80.42
C PRO A 6 -154.82 10.80 79.51
N TRP A 7 -155.91 10.04 79.26
CA TRP A 7 -157.03 9.40 80.03
C TRP A 7 -157.93 10.34 80.89
N ILE A 8 -159.25 10.34 80.61
CA ILE A 8 -160.52 10.54 81.42
C ILE A 8 -161.68 10.54 80.38
N ALA A 9 -162.66 9.62 80.29
CA ALA A 9 -163.73 9.09 81.18
C ALA A 9 -165.08 9.84 81.11
N LEU A 10 -166.09 9.09 80.63
CA LEU A 10 -167.54 9.01 80.93
C LEU A 10 -168.15 9.95 82.00
N CYS A 11 -169.36 10.49 81.76
CA CYS A 11 -170.57 10.23 82.58
C CYS A 11 -171.83 11.01 82.13
N VAL A 12 -172.95 10.29 82.23
CA VAL A 12 -174.35 10.71 82.14
C VAL A 12 -174.79 11.34 83.48
N ALA A 13 -175.68 12.33 83.45
CA ALA A 13 -176.66 12.53 84.53
C ALA A 13 -177.96 13.14 83.99
N LEU A 14 -179.06 12.45 84.30
CA LEU A 14 -180.45 12.91 84.27
C LEU A 14 -180.74 13.75 85.52
N ALA A 15 -181.59 14.77 85.39
CA ALA A 15 -182.57 15.14 86.41
C ALA A 15 -183.69 16.00 85.78
N ALA A 16 -184.93 15.57 85.98
CA ALA A 16 -186.13 16.42 85.89
C ALA A 16 -186.28 17.24 87.18
N PRO A 17 -187.16 18.27 87.22
CA PRO A 17 -188.48 18.00 87.81
C PRO A 17 -189.68 18.69 87.14
N ALA A 18 -190.81 17.97 87.23
CA ALA A 18 -192.18 18.38 87.56
C ALA A 18 -192.99 19.36 86.68
N LEU A 19 -194.16 18.84 86.29
CA LEU A 19 -195.40 19.54 85.91
C LEU A 19 -196.01 20.32 87.09
N ALA A 20 -196.67 21.45 86.80
CA ALA A 20 -197.88 21.93 87.46
C ALA A 20 -198.64 22.75 86.40
N GLN A 21 -199.68 22.18 85.77
CA GLN A 21 -201.09 22.33 86.16
C GLN A 21 -201.53 23.81 86.24
N ASP A 22 -202.39 24.20 85.29
CA ASP A 22 -203.71 24.81 85.53
C ASP A 22 -204.11 26.05 84.69
N ALA A 23 -205.42 26.07 84.42
CA ALA A 23 -206.30 27.07 83.85
C ALA A 23 -206.37 27.22 82.30
N PRO A 24 -207.56 27.02 81.70
CA PRO A 24 -207.75 27.25 80.27
C PRO A 24 -207.72 28.76 79.97
N PRO A 25 -206.85 29.21 79.05
CA PRO A 25 -206.83 30.58 78.60
C PRO A 25 -208.07 30.87 77.75
N THR A 26 -208.69 32.00 78.02
CA THR A 26 -209.94 32.44 77.42
C THR A 26 -209.84 32.57 75.89
N PRO A 27 -210.98 32.55 75.17
CA PRO A 27 -211.02 32.65 73.71
C PRO A 27 -210.17 33.80 73.12
N ASP A 28 -209.96 34.88 73.88
CA ASP A 28 -209.16 36.05 73.50
C ASP A 28 -207.63 35.83 73.45
N GLN A 29 -207.09 34.81 74.16
CA GLN A 29 -205.63 34.57 74.24
C GLN A 29 -205.10 33.65 73.12
N VAL A 30 -205.92 32.74 72.62
CA VAL A 30 -205.54 31.81 71.53
C VAL A 30 -205.32 32.56 70.22
N GLU A 31 -205.97 33.72 70.06
CA GLU A 31 -205.81 34.55 68.86
C GLU A 31 -204.51 35.36 68.88
N ARG A 32 -204.08 35.86 70.05
CA ARG A 32 -202.78 36.55 70.21
C ARG A 32 -201.59 35.62 69.96
N LEU A 33 -201.64 34.38 70.44
CA LEU A 33 -200.55 33.42 70.25
C LEU A 33 -200.44 32.90 68.81
N ARG A 34 -201.55 32.88 68.07
CA ARG A 34 -201.51 32.56 66.63
C ARG A 34 -200.88 33.70 65.82
N ALA A 35 -201.11 34.96 66.21
CA ALA A 35 -200.47 36.11 65.58
C ALA A 35 -198.95 36.17 65.87
N GLU A 36 -198.52 35.78 67.06
CA GLU A 36 -197.10 35.77 67.44
C GLU A 36 -196.32 34.60 66.83
N LYS A 37 -196.97 33.42 66.69
CA LYS A 37 -196.38 32.26 66.01
C LYS A 37 -196.12 32.51 64.52
N ALA A 38 -197.05 33.17 63.83
CA ALA A 38 -196.88 33.48 62.41
C ALA A 38 -195.71 34.45 62.16
N LYS A 39 -195.48 35.41 63.07
CA LYS A 39 -194.39 36.38 62.96
C LYS A 39 -193.00 35.75 63.17
N LEU A 40 -192.91 34.76 64.05
CA LEU A 40 -191.66 34.03 64.32
C LEU A 40 -191.32 32.98 63.25
N GLU A 41 -192.33 32.45 62.54
CA GLU A 41 -192.09 31.49 61.45
C GLU A 41 -191.51 32.16 60.18
N ASP A 42 -191.85 33.43 59.93
CA ASP A 42 -191.25 34.20 58.83
C ASP A 42 -189.80 34.65 59.13
N GLU A 43 -189.51 35.08 60.36
CA GLU A 43 -188.14 35.47 60.77
C GLU A 43 -187.16 34.27 60.76
N LEU A 44 -187.64 33.04 61.02
CA LEU A 44 -186.83 31.83 60.98
C LEU A 44 -186.51 31.36 59.54
N ALA A 45 -187.38 31.67 58.58
CA ALA A 45 -187.19 31.32 57.18
C ALA A 45 -186.11 32.22 56.50
N GLU A 46 -186.05 33.50 56.86
CA GLU A 46 -185.02 34.41 56.35
C GLU A 46 -183.61 34.06 56.86
N LEU A 47 -183.49 33.70 58.15
CA LEU A 47 -182.19 33.36 58.75
C LEU A 47 -181.60 32.05 58.22
N ARG A 48 -182.45 31.06 57.88
CA ARG A 48 -181.99 29.80 57.26
C ARG A 48 -181.45 30.01 55.85
N ASN A 49 -182.10 30.85 55.06
CA ASN A 49 -181.66 31.12 53.69
C ASN A 49 -180.37 31.96 53.62
N ALA A 50 -180.14 32.84 54.60
CA ALA A 50 -178.87 33.57 54.71
C ALA A 50 -177.71 32.62 55.03
N HIS A 51 -177.89 31.70 55.97
CA HIS A 51 -176.84 30.78 56.41
C HIS A 51 -176.44 29.77 55.33
N GLN A 52 -177.38 29.34 54.49
CA GLN A 52 -177.11 28.39 53.40
C GLN A 52 -176.31 29.00 52.24
N ARG A 53 -176.34 30.33 52.07
CA ARG A 53 -175.52 31.03 51.06
C ARG A 53 -174.07 31.21 51.49
N GLU A 54 -173.81 31.37 52.79
CA GLU A 54 -172.46 31.51 53.35
C GLU A 54 -171.66 30.19 53.24
N ILE A 55 -172.31 29.05 53.49
CA ILE A 55 -171.68 27.72 53.44
C ILE A 55 -171.26 27.36 52.01
N ALA A 56 -172.12 27.60 51.03
CA ALA A 56 -171.81 27.33 49.62
C ALA A 56 -170.63 28.16 49.09
N LYS A 57 -170.39 29.36 49.65
CA LYS A 57 -169.27 30.22 49.25
C LYS A 57 -167.93 29.69 49.77
N LEU A 58 -167.89 29.19 51.00
CA LEU A 58 -166.66 28.66 51.62
C LEU A 58 -166.24 27.31 51.03
N GLU A 59 -167.20 26.47 50.61
CA GLU A 59 -166.90 25.19 49.95
C GLU A 59 -166.29 25.38 48.55
N ALA A 60 -166.66 26.44 47.83
CA ALA A 60 -166.08 26.76 46.52
C ALA A 60 -164.62 27.25 46.61
N GLU A 61 -164.26 28.01 47.66
CA GLU A 61 -162.88 28.47 47.87
C GLU A 61 -161.93 27.34 48.27
N ALA A 62 -162.39 26.37 49.07
CA ALA A 62 -161.59 25.22 49.47
C ALA A 62 -161.21 24.31 48.28
N ALA A 63 -162.17 24.03 47.39
CA ALA A 63 -161.93 23.19 46.22
C ALA A 63 -160.92 23.82 45.21
N HIS A 64 -160.90 25.15 45.08
CA HIS A 64 -159.97 25.83 44.18
C HIS A 64 -158.51 25.74 44.67
N LEU A 65 -158.27 25.82 45.98
CA LEU A 65 -156.90 25.77 46.53
C LEU A 65 -156.30 24.36 46.47
N GLU A 66 -157.12 23.33 46.68
CA GLU A 66 -156.66 21.93 46.65
C GLU A 66 -156.27 21.47 45.23
N ALA A 67 -156.99 21.93 44.20
CA ALA A 67 -156.65 21.64 42.81
C ALA A 67 -155.32 22.29 42.38
N LYS A 68 -154.99 23.48 42.91
CA LYS A 68 -153.74 24.19 42.59
C LYS A 68 -152.53 23.49 43.20
N ALA A 69 -152.62 23.03 44.44
CA ALA A 69 -151.53 22.33 45.12
C ALA A 69 -151.11 21.02 44.42
N LYS A 70 -152.07 20.23 43.92
CA LYS A 70 -151.78 18.98 43.20
C LYS A 70 -151.06 19.17 41.86
N LEU A 71 -151.30 20.29 41.17
CA LEU A 71 -150.67 20.57 39.87
C LEU A 71 -149.19 20.96 40.03
N GLU A 72 -148.86 21.71 41.08
CA GLU A 72 -147.48 22.10 41.40
C GLU A 72 -146.61 20.89 41.81
N GLU A 73 -147.15 19.96 42.58
CA GLU A 73 -146.44 18.75 43.02
C GLU A 73 -146.07 17.83 41.84
N GLN A 74 -146.98 17.64 40.88
CA GLN A 74 -146.73 16.83 39.69
C GLN A 74 -145.66 17.43 38.75
N LYS A 75 -145.52 18.76 38.71
CA LYS A 75 -144.48 19.41 37.90
C LYS A 75 -143.08 19.20 38.49
N LEU A 76 -142.95 19.27 39.82
CA LEU A 76 -141.67 19.12 40.50
C LEU A 76 -141.10 17.70 40.36
N ASP A 77 -141.96 16.68 40.47
CA ASP A 77 -141.55 15.26 40.34
C ASP A 77 -141.06 14.91 38.93
N ALA A 78 -141.66 15.50 37.90
CA ALA A 78 -141.22 15.31 36.51
C ALA A 78 -139.82 15.91 36.26
N GLU A 79 -139.51 17.06 36.84
CA GLU A 79 -138.24 17.76 36.68
C GLU A 79 -137.08 17.03 37.40
N LEU A 80 -137.36 16.46 38.58
CA LEU A 80 -136.39 15.72 39.39
C LEU A 80 -136.02 14.36 38.77
N ALA A 81 -136.97 13.72 38.07
CA ALA A 81 -136.72 12.50 37.31
C ALA A 81 -135.80 12.74 36.10
N ALA A 82 -135.97 13.87 35.40
CA ALA A 82 -135.13 14.24 34.25
C ALA A 82 -133.67 14.49 34.65
N GLN A 83 -133.43 15.25 35.74
CA GLN A 83 -132.07 15.54 36.21
C GLN A 83 -131.30 14.29 36.68
N ARG A 84 -131.99 13.33 37.32
CA ARG A 84 -131.37 12.06 37.76
C ARG A 84 -130.91 11.18 36.59
N ALA A 85 -131.62 11.22 35.46
CA ALA A 85 -131.23 10.47 34.27
C ALA A 85 -129.97 11.06 33.61
N GLU A 86 -129.81 12.38 33.63
CA GLU A 86 -128.66 13.07 33.04
C GLU A 86 -127.37 12.88 33.86
N LEU A 87 -127.47 12.89 35.20
CA LEU A 87 -126.33 12.61 36.09
C LEU A 87 -125.73 11.21 35.85
N LYS A 88 -126.59 10.18 35.72
CA LYS A 88 -126.15 8.80 35.44
C LYS A 88 -125.41 8.68 34.10
N ARG A 89 -125.82 9.45 33.09
CA ARG A 89 -125.18 9.42 31.76
C ARG A 89 -123.77 10.03 31.79
N LEU A 90 -123.58 11.11 32.55
CA LEU A 90 -122.27 11.77 32.70
C LEU A 90 -121.28 10.92 33.51
N GLU A 91 -121.74 10.26 34.58
CA GLU A 91 -120.90 9.37 35.38
C GLU A 91 -120.38 8.17 34.56
N ALA A 92 -121.24 7.58 33.72
CA ALA A 92 -120.85 6.49 32.83
C ALA A 92 -119.82 6.93 31.77
N ALA A 93 -119.96 8.14 31.22
CA ALA A 93 -119.02 8.69 30.24
C ALA A 93 -117.64 8.97 30.87
N SER A 94 -117.61 9.53 32.08
CA SER A 94 -116.37 9.82 32.82
C SER A 94 -115.60 8.54 33.18
N ALA A 95 -116.30 7.49 33.62
CA ALA A 95 -115.68 6.20 33.96
C ALA A 95 -115.01 5.54 32.75
N LEU A 96 -115.65 5.59 31.57
CA LEU A 96 -115.09 5.02 30.33
C LEU A 96 -113.82 5.76 29.88
N GLN A 97 -113.79 7.09 29.99
CA GLN A 97 -112.63 7.88 29.60
C GLN A 97 -111.43 7.65 30.53
N LYS A 98 -111.69 7.47 31.84
CA LYS A 98 -110.64 7.16 32.82
C LYS A 98 -109.99 5.80 32.56
N ALA A 99 -110.80 4.77 32.27
CA ALA A 99 -110.28 3.43 31.96
C ALA A 99 -109.40 3.41 30.69
N LYS A 100 -109.76 4.21 29.68
CA LYS A 100 -109.00 4.28 28.41
C LYS A 100 -107.61 4.91 28.59
N LEU A 101 -107.54 6.00 29.36
CA LEU A 101 -106.26 6.65 29.69
C LEU A 101 -105.34 5.77 30.53
N GLU A 102 -105.92 4.95 31.41
CA GLU A 102 -105.18 4.03 32.26
C GLU A 102 -104.54 2.89 31.45
N GLN A 103 -105.28 2.37 30.46
CA GLN A 103 -104.76 1.39 29.50
C GLN A 103 -103.62 1.94 28.63
N ASP A 104 -103.76 3.18 28.12
CA ASP A 104 -102.72 3.82 27.29
C ASP A 104 -101.44 4.10 28.10
N ARG A 105 -101.56 4.55 29.35
CA ARG A 105 -100.42 4.76 30.25
C ARG A 105 -99.63 3.47 30.46
N ASP A 106 -100.31 2.36 30.71
CA ASP A 106 -99.67 1.10 31.01
C ASP A 106 -98.99 0.50 29.76
N GLN A 107 -99.54 0.72 28.56
CA GLN A 107 -98.87 0.36 27.31
C GLN A 107 -97.59 1.16 27.06
N VAL A 108 -97.61 2.47 27.31
CA VAL A 108 -96.42 3.33 27.14
C VAL A 108 -95.33 2.94 28.13
N LYS A 109 -95.70 2.70 29.40
CA LYS A 109 -94.75 2.28 30.45
C LYS A 109 -94.07 0.96 30.09
N ALA A 110 -94.84 -0.04 29.67
CA ALA A 110 -94.29 -1.34 29.26
C ALA A 110 -93.36 -1.26 28.03
N LYS A 111 -93.50 -0.22 27.18
CA LYS A 111 -92.62 0.00 26.03
C LYS A 111 -91.31 0.68 26.43
N ILE A 112 -91.34 1.60 27.40
CA ILE A 112 -90.14 2.25 27.96
C ILE A 112 -89.28 1.22 28.68
N ASP A 113 -89.88 0.40 29.55
CA ASP A 113 -89.14 -0.60 30.32
C ASP A 113 -88.42 -1.61 29.40
N ARG A 114 -89.07 -2.05 28.31
CA ARG A 114 -88.44 -2.95 27.33
C ARG A 114 -87.28 -2.33 26.56
N LEU A 115 -87.31 -1.03 26.31
CA LEU A 115 -86.22 -0.34 25.60
C LEU A 115 -85.03 -0.12 26.54
N ASP A 116 -85.30 0.29 27.79
CA ASP A 116 -84.28 0.51 28.81
C ASP A 116 -83.55 -0.80 29.17
N ASP A 117 -84.27 -1.91 29.30
CA ASP A 117 -83.66 -3.23 29.53
C ASP A 117 -82.79 -3.68 28.34
N LYS A 118 -83.22 -3.38 27.10
CA LYS A 118 -82.48 -3.76 25.89
C LYS A 118 -81.19 -2.95 25.72
N ASP A 119 -81.22 -1.65 26.02
CA ASP A 119 -80.05 -0.79 25.94
C ASP A 119 -79.03 -1.13 27.05
N LYS A 120 -79.49 -1.40 28.27
CA LYS A 120 -78.62 -1.86 29.38
C LYS A 120 -77.94 -3.19 29.09
N LEU A 121 -78.64 -4.15 28.48
CA LEU A 121 -78.06 -5.44 28.12
C LEU A 121 -76.95 -5.26 27.07
N ARG A 122 -77.19 -4.41 26.07
CA ARG A 122 -76.26 -4.16 24.97
C ARG A 122 -75.00 -3.43 25.44
N GLU A 123 -75.13 -2.42 26.31
CA GLU A 123 -73.97 -1.76 26.93
C GLU A 123 -73.16 -2.73 27.80
N HIS A 124 -73.81 -3.62 28.55
CA HIS A 124 -73.10 -4.59 29.40
C HIS A 124 -72.34 -5.65 28.58
N GLU A 125 -72.91 -6.11 27.46
CA GLU A 125 -72.24 -7.03 26.53
C GLU A 125 -71.04 -6.35 25.84
N GLU A 126 -71.22 -5.18 25.25
CA GLU A 126 -70.14 -4.44 24.56
C GLU A 126 -68.99 -4.05 25.53
N LEU A 127 -69.32 -3.60 26.75
CA LEU A 127 -68.33 -3.27 27.77
C LEU A 127 -67.61 -4.51 28.31
N GLY A 128 -68.31 -5.65 28.39
CA GLY A 128 -67.74 -6.94 28.78
C GLY A 128 -66.71 -7.44 27.77
N GLU A 129 -67.04 -7.42 26.48
CA GLU A 129 -66.13 -7.82 25.40
C GLU A 129 -64.91 -6.90 25.28
N LEU A 130 -65.10 -5.58 25.43
CA LEU A 130 -64.01 -4.61 25.42
C LEU A 130 -63.07 -4.78 26.62
N LYS A 131 -63.60 -5.06 27.81
CA LYS A 131 -62.79 -5.34 29.00
C LYS A 131 -61.97 -6.62 28.84
N ALA A 132 -62.61 -7.70 28.39
CA ALA A 132 -61.92 -8.97 28.13
C ALA A 132 -60.83 -8.82 27.05
N THR A 133 -61.10 -8.04 25.99
CA THR A 133 -60.12 -7.78 24.93
C THR A 133 -58.96 -6.93 25.44
N ARG A 134 -59.22 -5.90 26.25
CA ARG A 134 -58.18 -5.08 26.86
C ARG A 134 -57.28 -5.88 27.79
N GLU A 135 -57.86 -6.75 28.60
CA GLU A 135 -57.12 -7.61 29.54
C GLU A 135 -56.28 -8.66 28.79
N ARG A 136 -56.83 -9.28 27.73
CA ARG A 136 -56.06 -10.16 26.84
C ARG A 136 -54.88 -9.44 26.22
N LEU A 137 -55.10 -8.24 25.65
CA LEU A 137 -54.03 -7.45 25.02
C LEU A 137 -52.98 -6.96 26.02
N SER A 138 -53.35 -6.68 27.28
CA SER A 138 -52.36 -6.31 28.30
C SER A 138 -51.50 -7.51 28.70
N LEU A 139 -52.12 -8.68 28.89
CA LEU A 139 -51.39 -9.91 29.18
C LEU A 139 -50.50 -10.36 28.01
N GLU A 140 -50.97 -10.27 26.77
CA GLU A 140 -50.15 -10.53 25.58
C GLU A 140 -48.94 -9.61 25.52
N ARG A 141 -49.12 -8.31 25.78
CA ARG A 141 -48.02 -7.34 25.84
C ARG A 141 -47.04 -7.65 26.96
N GLU A 142 -47.51 -8.01 28.15
CA GLU A 142 -46.65 -8.38 29.28
C GLU A 142 -45.82 -9.63 28.97
N VAL A 143 -46.43 -10.65 28.36
CA VAL A 143 -45.73 -11.87 27.94
C VAL A 143 -44.70 -11.57 26.84
N GLU A 144 -45.04 -10.73 25.87
CA GLU A 144 -44.12 -10.32 24.81
C GLU A 144 -42.95 -9.49 25.37
N HIS A 145 -43.23 -8.56 26.28
CA HIS A 145 -42.20 -7.78 26.98
C HIS A 145 -41.26 -8.67 27.78
N ALA A 146 -41.79 -9.61 28.56
CA ALA A 146 -40.99 -10.56 29.33
C ALA A 146 -40.11 -11.45 28.44
N LYS A 147 -40.62 -11.88 27.27
CA LYS A 147 -39.82 -12.62 26.28
C LYS A 147 -38.68 -11.78 25.72
N LEU A 148 -38.96 -10.53 25.32
CA LEU A 148 -37.94 -9.62 24.81
C LEU A 148 -36.88 -9.28 25.87
N GLU A 149 -37.27 -9.09 27.13
CA GLU A 149 -36.33 -8.90 28.24
C GLU A 149 -35.44 -10.13 28.45
N GLN A 150 -36.00 -11.34 28.36
CA GLN A 150 -35.24 -12.58 28.46
C GLN A 150 -34.25 -12.73 27.28
N GLU A 151 -34.68 -12.44 26.06
CA GLU A 151 -33.84 -12.47 24.86
C GLU A 151 -32.72 -11.42 24.94
N LEU A 152 -33.04 -10.20 25.39
CA LEU A 152 -32.05 -9.14 25.61
C LEU A 152 -31.04 -9.55 26.67
N ALA A 153 -31.48 -10.10 27.80
CA ALA A 153 -30.60 -10.59 28.85
C ALA A 153 -29.67 -11.71 28.34
N ALA A 154 -30.20 -12.64 27.53
CA ALA A 154 -29.41 -13.70 26.90
C ALA A 154 -28.38 -13.13 25.91
N ALA A 155 -28.77 -12.15 25.08
CA ALA A 155 -27.88 -11.49 24.13
C ALA A 155 -26.78 -10.68 24.83
N VAL A 156 -27.10 -9.97 25.91
CA VAL A 156 -26.13 -9.24 26.74
C VAL A 156 -25.13 -10.22 27.36
N ALA A 157 -25.61 -11.31 27.97
CA ALA A 157 -24.73 -12.33 28.54
C ALA A 157 -23.84 -13.01 27.49
N GLN A 158 -24.35 -13.22 26.27
CA GLN A 158 -23.54 -13.74 25.17
C GLN A 158 -22.47 -12.73 24.72
N LYS A 159 -22.83 -11.45 24.61
CA LYS A 159 -21.88 -10.38 24.28
C LYS A 159 -20.76 -10.30 25.32
N GLU A 160 -21.09 -10.28 26.60
CA GLU A 160 -20.09 -10.23 27.68
C GLU A 160 -19.13 -11.43 27.63
N ARG A 161 -19.62 -12.63 27.30
CA ARG A 161 -18.77 -13.82 27.10
C ARG A 161 -17.81 -13.64 25.92
N LEU A 162 -18.31 -13.15 24.79
CA LEU A 162 -17.50 -12.91 23.60
C LEU A 162 -16.47 -11.80 23.83
N ASP A 163 -16.83 -10.74 24.54
CA ASP A 163 -15.92 -9.64 24.91
C ASP A 163 -14.80 -10.18 25.81
N ALA A 164 -15.13 -10.99 26.82
CA ALA A 164 -14.14 -11.62 27.69
C ALA A 164 -13.22 -12.62 26.92
N GLU A 165 -13.77 -13.38 25.97
CA GLU A 165 -12.99 -14.28 25.10
C GLU A 165 -12.05 -13.49 24.18
N ASN A 166 -12.54 -12.40 23.58
CA ASN A 166 -11.74 -11.52 22.73
C ASN A 166 -10.59 -10.86 23.51
N GLU A 167 -10.84 -10.41 24.74
CA GLU A 167 -9.80 -9.87 25.62
C GLU A 167 -8.73 -10.91 25.95
N ARG A 168 -9.15 -12.14 26.27
CA ARG A 168 -8.25 -13.26 26.53
C ARG A 168 -7.39 -13.59 25.30
N LEU A 169 -8.01 -13.74 24.13
CA LEU A 169 -7.31 -14.03 22.88
C LEU A 169 -6.36 -12.89 22.50
N SER A 170 -6.76 -11.64 22.71
CA SER A 170 -5.90 -10.47 22.48
C SER A 170 -4.69 -10.47 23.42
N ALA A 171 -4.87 -10.87 24.69
CA ALA A 171 -3.77 -11.01 25.64
C ALA A 171 -2.81 -12.15 25.27
N GLU A 172 -3.35 -13.29 24.82
CA GLU A 172 -2.55 -14.44 24.36
C GLU A 172 -1.74 -14.10 23.10
N LEU A 173 -2.36 -13.41 22.14
CA LEU A 173 -1.68 -12.92 20.94
C LEU A 173 -0.52 -11.99 21.31
N ARG A 174 -0.74 -11.02 22.21
CA ARG A 174 0.33 -10.13 22.69
C ARG A 174 1.48 -10.89 23.35
N GLN A 175 1.20 -11.94 24.13
CA GLN A 175 2.25 -12.76 24.72
C GLN A 175 3.05 -13.53 23.66
N LEU A 176 2.38 -14.05 22.63
CA LEU A 176 3.05 -14.73 21.52
C LEU A 176 3.92 -13.76 20.71
N GLU A 177 3.42 -12.57 20.41
CA GLU A 177 4.20 -11.51 19.73
C GLU A 177 5.44 -11.12 20.52
N LEU A 178 5.33 -10.98 21.84
CA LEU A 178 6.49 -10.69 22.70
C LEU A 178 7.51 -11.82 22.71
N LYS A 179 7.07 -13.09 22.71
CA LYS A 179 7.96 -14.25 22.62
C LYS A 179 8.67 -14.31 21.27
N ASP A 180 7.95 -14.10 20.17
CA ASP A 180 8.53 -14.05 18.83
C ASP A 180 9.55 -12.91 18.70
N ALA A 181 9.21 -11.72 19.20
CA ALA A 181 10.13 -10.58 19.23
C ALA A 181 11.40 -10.88 20.04
N ALA A 182 11.27 -11.51 21.21
CA ALA A 182 12.41 -11.89 22.04
C ALA A 182 13.32 -12.92 21.33
N GLU A 183 12.74 -13.91 20.67
CA GLU A 183 13.51 -14.93 19.93
C GLU A 183 14.21 -14.32 18.71
N ARG A 184 13.56 -13.41 17.98
CA ARG A 184 14.20 -12.67 16.88
C ARG A 184 15.40 -11.86 17.36
N ILE A 185 15.27 -11.16 18.50
CA ILE A 185 16.38 -10.40 19.09
C ILE A 185 17.53 -11.35 19.47
N ARG A 186 17.20 -12.51 20.05
CA ARG A 186 18.21 -13.51 20.42
C ARG A 186 18.96 -14.05 19.20
N ILE A 187 18.24 -14.45 18.15
CA ILE A 187 18.82 -14.93 16.89
C ILE A 187 19.69 -13.84 16.26
N GLN A 188 19.21 -12.59 16.25
CA GLN A 188 19.98 -11.46 15.73
C GLN A 188 21.27 -11.25 16.51
N ALA A 189 21.23 -11.32 17.85
CA ALA A 189 22.40 -11.17 18.70
C ALA A 189 23.42 -12.30 18.47
N GLU A 190 22.97 -13.56 18.35
CA GLU A 190 23.84 -14.68 18.02
C GLU A 190 24.44 -14.55 16.61
N SER A 191 23.65 -14.12 15.62
CA SER A 191 24.11 -13.86 14.25
C SER A 191 25.19 -12.78 14.23
N THR A 192 24.98 -11.65 14.92
CA THR A 192 25.99 -10.58 15.03
C THR A 192 27.26 -11.07 15.74
N ARG A 193 27.13 -11.88 16.80
CA ARG A 193 28.28 -12.48 17.49
C ARG A 193 29.09 -13.39 16.55
N LEU A 194 28.42 -14.23 15.77
CA LEU A 194 29.06 -15.11 14.80
C LEU A 194 29.75 -14.32 13.68
N GLN A 195 29.11 -13.26 13.17
CA GLN A 195 29.71 -12.37 12.18
C GLN A 195 30.99 -11.71 12.71
N PHE A 196 30.96 -11.22 13.95
CA PHE A 196 32.13 -10.63 14.59
C PHE A 196 33.27 -11.66 14.74
N SER A 197 32.96 -12.88 15.20
CA SER A 197 33.95 -13.96 15.31
C SER A 197 34.54 -14.35 13.95
N ARG A 198 33.72 -14.37 12.88
CA ARG A 198 34.19 -14.60 11.51
C ARG A 198 35.17 -13.53 11.06
N LEU A 199 34.84 -12.25 11.27
CA LEU A 199 35.72 -11.13 10.91
C LEU A 199 37.06 -11.18 11.66
N GLN A 200 37.05 -11.58 12.94
CA GLN A 200 38.29 -11.78 13.70
C GLN A 200 39.16 -12.89 13.10
N LEU A 201 38.56 -14.01 12.72
CA LEU A 201 39.27 -15.12 12.07
C LEU A 201 39.83 -14.71 10.70
N GLU A 202 39.05 -13.99 9.89
CA GLU A 202 39.49 -13.46 8.59
C GLU A 202 40.67 -12.50 8.75
N SER A 203 40.64 -11.61 9.74
CA SER A 203 41.75 -10.70 10.07
C SER A 203 43.02 -11.47 10.50
N GLN A 204 42.88 -12.50 11.33
CA GLN A 204 43.99 -13.37 11.73
C GLN A 204 44.57 -14.12 10.52
N GLN A 205 43.73 -14.67 9.65
CA GLN A 205 44.16 -15.34 8.42
C GLN A 205 44.89 -14.39 7.49
N ALA A 206 44.39 -13.16 7.32
CA ALA A 206 45.07 -12.15 6.51
C ALA A 206 46.46 -11.81 7.09
N THR A 207 46.56 -11.67 8.41
CA THR A 207 47.84 -11.42 9.09
C THR A 207 48.82 -12.58 8.90
N GLN A 208 48.35 -13.82 9.01
CA GLN A 208 49.16 -15.02 8.79
C GLN A 208 49.64 -15.12 7.33
N ARG A 209 48.77 -14.83 6.35
CA ARG A 209 49.12 -14.78 4.93
C ARG A 209 50.18 -13.72 4.63
N ALA A 210 50.07 -12.54 5.23
CA ALA A 210 51.08 -11.49 5.07
C ALA A 210 52.45 -11.94 5.60
N LYS A 211 52.50 -12.59 6.77
CA LYS A 211 53.74 -13.16 7.33
C LYS A 211 54.32 -14.26 6.46
N LEU A 212 53.47 -15.12 5.88
CA LEU A 212 53.90 -16.17 4.96
C LEU A 212 54.59 -15.56 3.74
N ALA A 213 53.96 -14.56 3.10
CA ALA A 213 54.52 -13.89 1.94
C ALA A 213 55.84 -13.15 2.27
N GLU A 214 55.94 -12.54 3.45
CA GLU A 214 57.18 -11.92 3.93
C GLU A 214 58.30 -12.96 4.10
N LEU A 215 58.00 -14.10 4.72
CA LEU A 215 58.95 -15.21 4.91
C LEU A 215 59.37 -15.84 3.57
N GLU A 216 58.43 -16.05 2.65
CA GLU A 216 58.71 -16.56 1.30
C GLU A 216 59.65 -15.61 0.54
N SER A 217 59.39 -14.31 0.58
CA SER A 217 60.25 -13.29 -0.02
C SER A 217 61.65 -13.29 0.62
N ALA A 218 61.73 -13.39 1.95
CA ALA A 218 63.01 -13.46 2.65
C ALA A 218 63.82 -14.73 2.30
N VAL A 219 63.15 -15.88 2.17
CA VAL A 219 63.77 -17.13 1.73
C VAL A 219 64.28 -17.01 0.31
N GLU A 220 63.50 -16.44 -0.61
CA GLU A 220 63.93 -16.24 -1.99
C GLU A 220 65.09 -15.25 -2.10
N LEU A 221 65.07 -14.16 -1.32
CA LEU A 221 66.20 -13.23 -1.25
C LEU A 221 67.47 -13.93 -0.75
N ARG A 222 67.35 -14.75 0.31
CA ARG A 222 68.48 -15.50 0.86
C ARG A 222 69.03 -16.51 -0.14
N ARG A 223 68.15 -17.25 -0.82
CA ARG A 223 68.54 -18.17 -1.90
C ARG A 223 69.23 -17.44 -3.04
N ALA A 224 68.73 -16.27 -3.44
CA ALA A 224 69.35 -15.44 -4.46
C ALA A 224 70.74 -14.94 -4.01
N GLN A 225 70.91 -14.56 -2.75
CA GLN A 225 72.19 -14.18 -2.17
C GLN A 225 73.17 -15.35 -2.09
N GLU A 226 72.71 -16.55 -1.73
CA GLU A 226 73.53 -17.76 -1.69
C GLU A 226 73.98 -18.17 -3.11
N ARG A 227 73.07 -18.19 -4.09
CA ARG A 227 73.41 -18.38 -5.51
C ARG A 227 74.43 -17.35 -6.00
N LEU A 228 74.27 -16.09 -5.60
CA LEU A 228 75.22 -15.03 -5.95
C LEU A 228 76.60 -15.31 -5.34
N LYS A 229 76.68 -15.79 -4.09
CA LYS A 229 77.96 -16.17 -3.46
C LYS A 229 78.65 -17.34 -4.16
N ASP A 230 77.88 -18.31 -4.65
CA ASP A 230 78.43 -19.45 -5.39
C ASP A 230 79.01 -19.03 -6.76
N VAL A 231 78.43 -17.98 -7.38
CA VAL A 231 78.88 -17.44 -8.67
C VAL A 231 80.01 -16.40 -8.51
N VAL A 232 80.06 -15.65 -7.39
CA VAL A 232 81.06 -14.58 -7.10
C VAL A 232 82.31 -15.14 -6.39
N ALA A 233 82.70 -16.41 -6.61
CA ALA A 233 83.84 -17.00 -5.89
C ALA A 233 85.22 -16.39 -6.28
N SER A 234 85.28 -15.53 -7.31
CA SER A 234 86.51 -14.89 -7.79
C SER A 234 86.29 -13.41 -8.11
N GLU A 235 87.26 -12.56 -7.76
CA GLU A 235 87.25 -11.14 -8.16
C GLU A 235 87.17 -11.02 -9.69
N VAL A 236 86.20 -10.24 -10.20
CA VAL A 236 86.05 -9.98 -11.64
C VAL A 236 87.23 -9.09 -12.08
N PRO A 237 88.10 -9.54 -12.99
CA PRO A 237 89.19 -8.72 -13.47
C PRO A 237 88.66 -7.62 -14.41
N TYR A 238 89.10 -6.39 -14.19
CA TYR A 238 88.90 -5.25 -15.10
C TYR A 238 90.23 -4.84 -15.73
N PRO A 239 90.80 -5.66 -16.64
CA PRO A 239 92.07 -5.33 -17.27
C PRO A 239 91.90 -4.04 -18.08
N ALA A 240 92.87 -3.12 -17.96
CA ALA A 240 92.92 -1.91 -18.78
C ALA A 240 93.08 -2.27 -20.27
N GLU A 241 93.85 -3.32 -20.56
CA GLU A 241 94.01 -3.93 -21.88
C GLU A 241 93.32 -5.30 -21.89
N PRO A 242 92.04 -5.39 -22.30
CA PRO A 242 91.27 -6.62 -22.20
C PRO A 242 91.59 -7.67 -23.28
N PHE A 243 92.38 -7.32 -24.28
CA PHE A 243 92.74 -8.18 -25.41
C PHE A 243 94.25 -8.45 -25.42
N ALA A 244 94.63 -9.73 -25.28
CA ALA A 244 96.02 -10.17 -25.35
C ALA A 244 96.10 -11.57 -25.97
N ASP A 245 97.09 -11.79 -26.84
CA ASP A 245 97.40 -13.10 -27.46
C ASP A 245 96.19 -13.79 -28.11
N GLY A 246 95.28 -13.02 -28.73
CA GLY A 246 94.08 -13.55 -29.39
C GLY A 246 92.93 -13.90 -28.43
N VAL A 247 93.09 -13.65 -27.12
CA VAL A 247 92.06 -13.86 -26.10
C VAL A 247 91.51 -12.51 -25.64
N LEU A 248 90.19 -12.35 -25.69
CA LEU A 248 89.49 -11.18 -25.15
C LEU A 248 88.79 -11.54 -23.84
N THR A 249 89.08 -10.80 -22.77
CA THR A 249 88.40 -10.96 -21.48
C THR A 249 87.32 -9.90 -21.31
N ILE A 250 86.07 -10.34 -21.22
CA ILE A 250 84.89 -9.48 -21.05
C ILE A 250 84.48 -9.51 -19.57
N SER A 251 84.39 -8.35 -18.95
CA SER A 251 83.91 -8.20 -17.58
C SER A 251 82.37 -8.15 -17.51
N ASP A 252 81.84 -7.98 -16.31
CA ASP A 252 80.41 -7.74 -16.09
C ASP A 252 79.92 -6.39 -16.64
N ARG A 253 80.84 -5.54 -17.13
CA ARG A 253 80.56 -4.29 -17.85
C ARG A 253 80.15 -4.55 -19.30
N ARG A 254 79.28 -5.55 -19.48
CA ARG A 254 78.78 -6.06 -20.76
C ARG A 254 77.39 -5.50 -21.07
N ILE A 255 77.17 -5.16 -22.33
CA ILE A 255 75.90 -4.71 -22.90
C ILE A 255 75.59 -5.60 -24.11
N SER A 256 74.53 -6.40 -24.04
CA SER A 256 74.11 -7.21 -25.19
C SER A 256 73.38 -6.38 -26.24
N LEU A 257 73.76 -6.53 -27.51
CA LEU A 257 73.12 -5.91 -28.67
C LEU A 257 72.80 -7.00 -29.71
N ASN A 258 71.76 -7.78 -29.43
CA ASN A 258 71.40 -9.00 -30.19
C ASN A 258 70.02 -8.93 -30.86
N GLU A 259 69.30 -7.83 -30.66
CA GLU A 259 67.97 -7.61 -31.22
C GLU A 259 68.01 -6.55 -32.32
N PRO A 260 66.97 -6.42 -33.15
CA PRO A 260 66.84 -5.28 -34.04
C PRO A 260 67.01 -3.95 -33.28
N ILE A 261 67.69 -3.00 -33.92
CA ILE A 261 67.93 -1.67 -33.36
C ILE A 261 66.65 -0.86 -33.50
N ILE A 262 65.94 -0.70 -32.39
CA ILE A 262 64.73 0.13 -32.22
C ILE A 262 64.88 0.96 -30.95
N THR A 263 63.93 1.85 -30.66
CA THR A 263 64.00 2.79 -29.52
C THR A 263 64.32 2.10 -28.20
N GLY A 264 63.63 1.02 -27.84
CA GLY A 264 63.90 0.29 -26.60
C GLY A 264 65.30 -0.34 -26.53
N THR A 265 65.83 -0.85 -27.66
CA THR A 265 67.19 -1.39 -27.74
C THR A 265 68.22 -0.28 -27.57
N ALA A 266 68.03 0.87 -28.22
CA ALA A 266 68.93 2.00 -28.11
C ALA A 266 68.89 2.64 -26.71
N ASP A 267 67.72 2.77 -26.10
CA ASP A 267 67.56 3.26 -24.72
C ASP A 267 68.35 2.36 -23.76
N TYR A 268 68.16 1.04 -23.82
CA TYR A 268 68.91 0.09 -23.02
C TYR A 268 70.43 0.24 -23.18
N VAL A 269 70.94 0.30 -24.41
CA VAL A 269 72.38 0.44 -24.65
C VAL A 269 72.92 1.76 -24.11
N CYS A 270 72.24 2.88 -24.40
CA CYS A 270 72.66 4.22 -23.95
C CYS A 270 72.65 4.32 -22.43
N GLU A 271 71.57 3.87 -21.78
CA GLU A 271 71.44 3.88 -20.32
C GLU A 271 72.52 3.01 -19.64
N ARG A 272 72.84 1.84 -20.22
CA ARG A 272 73.92 0.99 -19.69
C ARG A 272 75.29 1.63 -19.85
N ILE A 273 75.56 2.32 -20.96
CA ILE A 273 76.79 3.11 -21.13
C ILE A 273 76.87 4.19 -20.03
N HIS A 274 75.79 4.93 -19.78
CA HIS A 274 75.76 5.97 -18.74
C HIS A 274 75.94 5.38 -17.33
N PHE A 275 75.25 4.28 -17.03
CA PHE A 275 75.38 3.57 -15.76
C PHE A 275 76.83 3.15 -15.50
N PHE A 276 77.48 2.53 -16.47
CA PHE A 276 78.85 2.06 -16.32
C PHE A 276 79.87 3.18 -16.24
N ASN A 277 79.65 4.28 -16.97
CA ASN A 277 80.45 5.50 -16.84
C ASN A 277 80.39 6.08 -15.42
N ASN A 278 79.22 6.02 -14.76
CA ASN A 278 79.07 6.49 -13.38
C ASN A 278 79.75 5.57 -12.36
N GLN A 279 79.84 4.26 -12.64
CA GLN A 279 80.55 3.32 -11.77
C GLN A 279 82.08 3.45 -11.89
N SER A 280 82.58 3.52 -13.12
CA SER A 280 84.00 3.72 -13.40
C SER A 280 84.16 4.36 -14.78
N PRO A 281 84.76 5.55 -14.86
CA PRO A 281 84.98 6.23 -16.14
C PRO A 281 86.23 5.71 -16.88
N SER A 282 87.02 4.80 -16.31
CA SER A 282 88.24 4.26 -16.93
C SER A 282 88.13 2.78 -17.31
N ALA A 283 87.28 2.01 -16.62
CA ALA A 283 87.14 0.58 -16.89
C ALA A 283 86.36 0.33 -18.20
N PRO A 284 86.86 -0.54 -19.10
CA PRO A 284 86.20 -0.87 -20.36
C PRO A 284 84.73 -1.26 -20.24
N ILE A 285 83.95 -0.91 -21.26
CA ILE A 285 82.56 -1.35 -21.45
C ILE A 285 82.52 -2.17 -22.75
N PHE A 286 81.89 -3.34 -22.70
CA PHE A 286 81.83 -4.26 -23.83
C PHE A 286 80.41 -4.31 -24.41
N ILE A 287 80.22 -3.82 -25.62
CA ILE A 287 79.00 -4.07 -26.40
C ILE A 287 79.19 -5.39 -27.13
N VAL A 288 78.41 -6.40 -26.78
CA VAL A 288 78.54 -7.76 -27.32
C VAL A 288 77.38 -8.06 -28.26
N ILE A 289 77.72 -8.36 -29.50
CA ILE A 289 76.84 -8.69 -30.61
C ILE A 289 77.04 -10.18 -30.95
N ASP A 290 76.18 -11.04 -30.41
CA ASP A 290 76.04 -12.40 -30.87
C ASP A 290 75.46 -12.40 -32.29
N ARG A 291 74.28 -11.79 -32.48
CA ARG A 291 73.64 -11.64 -33.79
C ARG A 291 72.77 -10.38 -33.80
N CYS A 292 73.06 -9.39 -34.65
CA CYS A 292 72.20 -8.22 -34.82
C CYS A 292 72.04 -7.88 -36.31
N PRO A 293 70.79 -7.81 -36.83
CA PRO A 293 70.55 -7.47 -38.23
C PRO A 293 70.61 -5.96 -38.52
N GLY A 294 70.84 -5.12 -37.50
CA GLY A 294 70.70 -3.67 -37.59
C GLY A 294 69.27 -3.21 -37.29
N GLY A 295 68.85 -2.07 -37.87
CA GLY A 295 67.53 -1.48 -37.62
C GLY A 295 67.50 0.01 -37.91
N SER A 296 66.79 0.77 -37.09
CA SER A 296 66.61 2.21 -37.24
C SER A 296 67.95 2.97 -37.24
N VAL A 297 68.15 3.79 -38.28
CA VAL A 297 69.32 4.67 -38.41
C VAL A 297 69.40 5.67 -37.27
N MET A 298 68.27 6.28 -36.90
CA MET A 298 68.20 7.26 -35.81
C MET A 298 68.64 6.65 -34.48
N GLU A 299 68.12 5.46 -34.17
CA GLU A 299 68.39 4.77 -32.91
C GLU A 299 69.83 4.23 -32.86
N GLY A 300 70.34 3.69 -33.97
CA GLY A 300 71.74 3.30 -34.05
C GLY A 300 72.70 4.50 -33.97
N TYR A 301 72.32 5.65 -34.52
CA TYR A 301 73.11 6.88 -34.40
C TYR A 301 73.15 7.39 -32.95
N ARG A 302 72.05 7.25 -32.18
CA ARG A 302 72.05 7.53 -30.73
C ARG A 302 73.08 6.67 -30.00
N ILE A 303 73.16 5.37 -30.31
CA ILE A 303 74.16 4.46 -29.74
C ILE A 303 75.58 4.94 -30.09
N VAL A 304 75.86 5.24 -31.36
CA VAL A 304 77.17 5.73 -31.80
C VAL A 304 77.56 7.02 -31.06
N LYS A 305 76.62 7.96 -30.88
CA LYS A 305 76.86 9.19 -30.12
C LYS A 305 77.13 8.91 -28.64
N ALA A 306 76.42 7.98 -28.02
CA ALA A 306 76.67 7.57 -26.64
C ALA A 306 78.06 6.92 -26.49
N MET A 307 78.49 6.12 -27.47
CA MET A 307 79.84 5.53 -27.48
C MET A 307 80.91 6.62 -27.54
N GLN A 308 80.77 7.58 -28.46
CA GLN A 308 81.72 8.69 -28.62
C GLN A 308 81.77 9.64 -27.42
N ALA A 309 80.65 9.78 -26.70
CA ALA A 309 80.56 10.62 -25.51
C ALA A 309 80.96 9.88 -24.22
N SER A 310 81.19 8.57 -24.29
CA SER A 310 81.59 7.75 -23.15
C SER A 310 82.98 8.16 -22.66
N LYS A 311 83.16 8.21 -21.34
CA LYS A 311 84.49 8.41 -20.73
C LYS A 311 85.25 7.09 -20.67
N ALA A 312 84.55 6.02 -20.32
CA ALA A 312 85.06 4.67 -20.35
C ALA A 312 85.24 4.21 -21.81
N PRO A 313 86.34 3.49 -22.12
CA PRO A 313 86.57 2.99 -23.47
C PRO A 313 85.50 1.94 -23.83
N ILE A 314 84.90 2.09 -25.01
CA ILE A 314 83.90 1.15 -25.53
C ILE A 314 84.57 0.16 -26.47
N HIS A 315 84.37 -1.12 -26.17
CA HIS A 315 84.81 -2.25 -26.99
C HIS A 315 83.58 -2.92 -27.60
N VAL A 316 83.53 -3.10 -28.92
CA VAL A 316 82.47 -3.85 -29.61
C VAL A 316 82.98 -5.24 -29.96
N VAL A 317 82.20 -6.28 -29.67
CA VAL A 317 82.58 -7.67 -29.90
C VAL A 317 81.52 -8.37 -30.73
N VAL A 318 81.86 -8.81 -31.94
CA VAL A 318 80.95 -9.53 -32.83
C VAL A 318 81.27 -11.02 -32.81
N LYS A 319 80.34 -11.83 -32.30
CA LYS A 319 80.54 -13.27 -32.17
C LYS A 319 80.00 -14.07 -33.36
N SER A 320 78.94 -13.61 -34.02
CA SER A 320 78.43 -14.30 -35.22
C SER A 320 77.99 -13.37 -36.33
N PHE A 321 77.16 -12.35 -36.08
CA PHE A 321 76.64 -11.52 -37.18
C PHE A 321 76.34 -10.08 -36.77
N ALA A 322 76.86 -9.12 -37.53
CA ALA A 322 76.52 -7.71 -37.39
C ALA A 322 76.23 -7.12 -38.78
N ALA A 323 74.99 -6.70 -39.01
CA ALA A 323 74.57 -6.11 -40.28
C ALA A 323 74.05 -4.68 -40.12
N SER A 324 74.12 -3.90 -41.21
CA SER A 324 73.55 -2.56 -41.29
C SER A 324 74.02 -1.67 -40.15
N MET A 325 73.11 -1.09 -39.35
CA MET A 325 73.48 -0.23 -38.22
C MET A 325 74.37 -0.94 -37.18
N ALA A 326 74.27 -2.26 -37.02
CA ALA A 326 75.18 -3.00 -36.13
C ALA A 326 76.60 -3.09 -36.71
N ALA A 327 76.73 -3.24 -38.03
CA ALA A 327 78.02 -3.18 -38.72
C ALA A 327 78.63 -1.77 -38.61
N VAL A 328 77.82 -0.71 -38.77
CA VAL A 328 78.27 0.68 -38.58
C VAL A 328 78.76 0.91 -37.15
N ILE A 329 78.01 0.48 -36.13
CA ILE A 329 78.41 0.57 -34.72
C ILE A 329 79.76 -0.13 -34.50
N THR A 330 79.91 -1.34 -35.06
CA THR A 330 81.15 -2.12 -34.97
C THR A 330 82.31 -1.36 -35.61
N THR A 331 82.14 -0.89 -36.84
CA THR A 331 83.19 -0.18 -37.57
C THR A 331 83.55 1.14 -36.92
N LEU A 332 82.60 1.88 -36.33
CA LEU A 332 82.89 3.16 -35.68
C LEU A 332 83.46 3.04 -34.26
N ALA A 333 83.40 1.87 -33.62
CA ALA A 333 83.98 1.66 -32.30
C ALA A 333 85.51 1.80 -32.29
N ASP A 334 86.07 2.46 -31.29
CA ASP A 334 87.53 2.63 -31.16
C ASP A 334 88.23 1.27 -31.10
N HIS A 335 87.64 0.33 -30.34
CA HIS A 335 88.07 -1.05 -30.27
C HIS A 335 86.95 -1.97 -30.74
N SER A 336 87.18 -2.73 -31.80
CA SER A 336 86.23 -3.74 -32.28
C SER A 336 86.91 -5.08 -32.52
N TYR A 337 86.24 -6.15 -32.12
CA TYR A 337 86.74 -7.51 -32.17
C TYR A 337 85.71 -8.42 -32.81
N ALA A 338 86.14 -9.45 -33.54
CA ALA A 338 85.23 -10.44 -34.06
C ALA A 338 85.84 -11.84 -34.11
N TYR A 339 85.01 -12.87 -33.93
CA TYR A 339 85.43 -14.24 -34.22
C TYR A 339 85.72 -14.38 -35.72
N PRO A 340 86.67 -15.24 -36.16
CA PRO A 340 87.06 -15.35 -37.57
C PRO A 340 85.89 -15.56 -38.53
N ASN A 341 84.91 -16.36 -38.12
CA ASN A 341 83.74 -16.71 -38.91
C ASN A 341 82.53 -15.79 -38.68
N ALA A 342 82.68 -14.72 -37.89
CA ALA A 342 81.63 -13.73 -37.76
C ALA A 342 81.48 -12.96 -39.07
N VAL A 343 80.25 -12.64 -39.45
CA VAL A 343 79.95 -11.94 -40.70
C VAL A 343 79.58 -10.49 -40.40
N ILE A 344 80.25 -9.58 -41.10
CA ILE A 344 79.97 -8.15 -41.06
C ILE A 344 79.35 -7.77 -42.40
N LEU A 345 78.16 -7.16 -42.38
CA LEU A 345 77.42 -6.80 -43.59
C LEU A 345 77.09 -5.31 -43.60
N HIS A 346 77.67 -4.59 -44.55
CA HIS A 346 77.33 -3.21 -44.85
C HIS A 346 76.42 -3.13 -46.07
N HIS A 347 75.45 -2.23 -46.04
CA HIS A 347 74.57 -1.93 -47.18
C HIS A 347 74.14 -0.45 -47.13
N GLN A 348 73.58 0.05 -48.23
CA GLN A 348 73.09 1.43 -48.29
C GLN A 348 71.87 1.62 -47.39
N MET A 349 71.71 2.82 -46.84
CA MET A 349 70.51 3.17 -46.08
C MET A 349 69.25 2.99 -46.93
N SER A 350 68.32 2.16 -46.46
CA SER A 350 66.99 2.01 -47.05
C SER A 350 66.03 3.07 -46.49
N THR A 351 65.24 3.69 -47.37
CA THR A 351 64.18 4.64 -47.01
C THR A 351 62.96 4.46 -47.91
N GLY A 352 61.81 5.02 -47.53
CA GLY A 352 60.62 5.10 -48.36
C GLY A 352 60.07 6.53 -48.33
N ALA A 353 59.56 7.02 -49.46
CA ALA A 353 58.97 8.35 -49.58
C ALA A 353 57.54 8.25 -50.14
N ASN A 354 56.61 9.02 -49.59
CA ASN A 354 55.20 9.04 -50.02
C ASN A 354 54.63 10.47 -49.94
N GLY A 355 53.64 10.78 -50.78
CA GLY A 355 52.95 12.08 -50.79
C GLY A 355 52.92 12.74 -52.16
N ASN A 356 52.69 14.05 -52.20
CA ASN A 356 52.79 14.82 -53.44
C ASN A 356 54.28 15.00 -53.87
N MET A 357 54.51 15.52 -55.08
CA MET A 357 55.86 15.64 -55.65
C MET A 357 56.81 16.48 -54.78
N THR A 358 56.33 17.54 -54.13
CA THR A 358 57.14 18.37 -53.23
C THR A 358 57.55 17.59 -51.98
N GLN A 359 56.58 16.92 -51.34
CA GLN A 359 56.83 16.11 -50.13
C GLN A 359 57.80 14.96 -50.40
N ILE A 360 57.68 14.30 -51.55
CA ILE A 360 58.60 13.24 -51.96
C ILE A 360 60.01 13.79 -52.13
N LYS A 361 60.14 14.94 -52.80
CA LYS A 361 61.46 15.59 -52.99
C LYS A 361 62.12 15.95 -51.66
N GLU A 362 61.36 16.56 -50.74
CA GLU A 362 61.85 16.92 -49.39
C GLU A 362 62.30 15.67 -48.60
N GLN A 363 61.51 14.58 -48.63
CA GLN A 363 61.87 13.32 -47.96
C GLN A 363 63.14 12.67 -48.54
N VAL A 364 63.34 12.76 -49.86
CA VAL A 364 64.55 12.26 -50.52
C VAL A 364 65.77 13.09 -50.12
N GLU A 365 65.66 14.42 -50.12
CA GLU A 365 66.73 15.33 -49.68
C GLU A 365 67.13 15.07 -48.22
N GLU A 366 66.15 14.86 -47.33
CA GLU A 366 66.40 14.51 -45.93
C GLU A 366 67.10 13.14 -45.81
N ALA A 367 66.65 12.13 -46.56
CA ALA A 367 67.27 10.82 -46.55
C ALA A 367 68.71 10.83 -47.08
N GLU A 368 69.00 11.61 -48.12
CA GLU A 368 70.37 11.78 -48.61
C GLU A 368 71.28 12.39 -47.54
N GLU A 369 70.77 13.36 -46.78
CA GLU A 369 71.52 14.00 -45.69
C GLU A 369 71.80 13.01 -44.54
N TRP A 370 70.81 12.21 -44.14
CA TRP A 370 71.00 11.13 -43.17
C TRP A 370 72.02 10.09 -43.64
N SER A 371 71.94 9.69 -44.91
CA SER A 371 72.88 8.76 -45.53
C SER A 371 74.32 9.29 -45.45
N LYS A 372 74.55 10.56 -45.79
CA LYS A 372 75.86 11.22 -45.68
C LYS A 372 76.37 11.25 -44.24
N ARG A 373 75.51 11.62 -43.27
CA ARG A 373 75.88 11.69 -41.85
C ARG A 373 76.27 10.34 -41.27
N LEU A 374 75.68 9.27 -41.76
CA LEU A 374 75.99 7.90 -41.36
C LEU A 374 77.24 7.36 -42.04
N MET A 375 77.35 7.50 -43.36
CA MET A 375 78.41 6.89 -44.16
C MET A 375 79.73 7.67 -44.07
N ASN A 376 79.71 9.00 -43.98
CA ASN A 376 80.94 9.79 -43.99
C ASN A 376 81.90 9.43 -42.84
N PRO A 377 81.45 9.25 -41.58
CA PRO A 377 82.33 8.77 -40.50
C PRO A 377 82.94 7.40 -40.78
N VAL A 378 82.17 6.46 -41.35
CA VAL A 378 82.64 5.11 -41.70
C VAL A 378 83.69 5.20 -42.79
N CYS A 379 83.38 5.88 -43.89
CA CYS A 379 84.26 6.11 -45.04
C CYS A 379 85.58 6.78 -44.61
N LYS A 380 85.49 7.79 -43.73
CA LYS A 380 86.65 8.49 -43.17
C LYS A 380 87.55 7.54 -42.35
N LYS A 381 86.96 6.64 -41.57
CA LYS A 381 87.72 5.70 -40.72
C LYS A 381 88.44 4.63 -41.54
N ILE A 382 87.79 4.08 -42.56
CA ILE A 382 88.38 3.03 -43.40
C ILE A 382 89.30 3.60 -44.51
N GLY A 383 89.08 4.86 -44.90
CA GLY A 383 89.90 5.59 -45.87
C GLY A 383 89.43 5.47 -47.31
N VAL A 384 88.11 5.46 -47.54
CA VAL A 384 87.50 5.41 -48.89
C VAL A 384 86.60 6.63 -49.12
N SER A 385 86.32 6.96 -50.38
CA SER A 385 85.32 7.98 -50.71
C SER A 385 83.89 7.42 -50.53
N PRO A 386 82.89 8.25 -50.18
CA PRO A 386 81.49 7.80 -50.13
C PRO A 386 80.99 7.20 -51.45
N GLU A 387 81.44 7.74 -52.58
CA GLU A 387 81.08 7.24 -53.91
C GLU A 387 81.66 5.85 -54.16
N ASP A 388 82.94 5.64 -53.85
CA ASP A 388 83.60 4.33 -53.99
C ASP A 388 83.05 3.31 -53.00
N TRP A 389 82.63 3.73 -51.82
CA TRP A 389 81.99 2.87 -50.82
C TRP A 389 80.68 2.28 -51.35
N VAL A 390 79.79 3.14 -51.86
CA VAL A 390 78.53 2.71 -52.48
C VAL A 390 78.82 1.85 -53.72
N LYS A 391 79.79 2.23 -54.55
CA LYS A 391 80.17 1.43 -55.73
C LYS A 391 80.63 0.02 -55.35
N GLN A 392 81.40 -0.13 -54.28
CA GLN A 392 81.86 -1.45 -53.81
C GLN A 392 80.71 -2.31 -53.27
N MET A 393 79.73 -1.70 -52.59
CA MET A 393 78.52 -2.40 -52.15
C MET A 393 77.80 -3.08 -53.32
N TYR A 394 77.54 -2.32 -54.39
CA TYR A 394 76.85 -2.83 -55.58
C TYR A 394 77.73 -3.68 -56.52
N ALA A 395 79.04 -3.71 -56.31
CA ALA A 395 79.93 -4.60 -57.06
C ALA A 395 79.76 -6.07 -56.65
N LYS A 396 79.25 -6.34 -55.43
CA LYS A 396 79.09 -7.68 -54.88
C LYS A 396 77.75 -8.31 -55.28
N ASN A 397 76.66 -7.55 -55.22
CA ASN A 397 75.34 -7.97 -55.67
C ASN A 397 74.43 -6.77 -55.99
N SER A 398 73.27 -7.04 -56.59
CA SER A 398 72.30 -6.02 -56.98
C SER A 398 71.51 -5.40 -55.81
N THR A 399 71.53 -6.02 -54.61
CA THR A 399 70.88 -5.44 -53.42
C THR A 399 71.75 -4.38 -52.75
N GLY A 400 73.06 -4.35 -53.07
CA GLY A 400 74.03 -3.50 -52.39
C GLY A 400 74.46 -4.06 -51.03
N ASP A 401 74.18 -5.35 -50.76
CA ASP A 401 74.61 -6.03 -49.55
C ASP A 401 76.05 -6.50 -49.70
N TRP A 402 76.96 -5.91 -48.93
CA TRP A 402 78.36 -6.31 -48.89
C TRP A 402 78.67 -7.00 -47.57
N ALA A 403 78.63 -8.33 -47.61
CA ALA A 403 78.99 -9.20 -46.50
C ALA A 403 80.42 -9.74 -46.66
N GLU A 404 81.19 -9.70 -45.59
CA GLU A 404 82.51 -10.33 -45.51
C GLU A 404 82.65 -11.05 -44.16
N PHE A 405 83.46 -12.11 -44.11
CA PHE A 405 83.86 -12.70 -42.84
C PHE A 405 84.82 -11.76 -42.10
N ALA A 406 84.96 -11.96 -40.80
CA ALA A 406 85.75 -11.06 -39.95
C ALA A 406 87.21 -10.96 -40.41
N THR A 407 87.77 -12.05 -40.93
CA THR A 407 89.13 -12.12 -41.47
C THR A 407 89.38 -11.05 -42.53
N GLU A 408 88.49 -10.94 -43.51
CA GLU A 408 88.51 -9.93 -44.56
C GLU A 408 88.06 -8.56 -44.03
N ALA A 409 87.10 -8.55 -43.11
CA ALA A 409 86.60 -7.32 -42.49
C ALA A 409 87.70 -6.55 -41.73
N VAL A 410 88.70 -7.25 -41.17
CA VAL A 410 89.88 -6.61 -40.54
C VAL A 410 90.77 -5.94 -41.60
N GLU A 411 91.01 -6.59 -42.74
CA GLU A 411 91.76 -6.00 -43.86
C GLU A 411 91.07 -4.74 -44.41
N LEU A 412 89.73 -4.76 -44.44
CA LEU A 412 88.88 -3.65 -44.82
C LEU A 412 88.68 -2.59 -43.71
N LYS A 413 89.29 -2.80 -42.52
CA LYS A 413 89.19 -1.93 -41.33
C LYS A 413 87.76 -1.77 -40.80
N TRP A 414 86.87 -2.73 -41.07
CA TRP A 414 85.53 -2.78 -40.50
C TRP A 414 85.52 -3.27 -39.05
N VAL A 415 86.53 -4.07 -38.70
CA VAL A 415 86.80 -4.59 -37.36
C VAL A 415 88.28 -4.36 -37.06
N SER A 416 88.64 -4.08 -35.80
CA SER A 416 90.02 -3.77 -35.41
C SER A 416 90.88 -5.03 -35.28
N SER A 417 90.33 -6.14 -34.76
CA SER A 417 91.11 -7.36 -34.51
C SER A 417 90.28 -8.64 -34.50
N ILE A 418 90.92 -9.77 -34.81
CA ILE A 418 90.33 -11.10 -34.66
C ILE A 418 90.53 -11.62 -33.24
N VAL A 419 89.49 -12.22 -32.66
CA VAL A 419 89.56 -12.95 -31.39
C VAL A 419 89.42 -14.45 -31.63
N HIS A 420 90.27 -15.26 -31.00
CA HIS A 420 90.19 -16.72 -31.02
C HIS A 420 89.40 -17.27 -29.84
N GLU A 421 89.43 -16.57 -28.70
CA GLU A 421 88.71 -16.92 -27.49
C GLU A 421 88.12 -15.66 -26.85
N VAL A 422 86.85 -15.72 -26.45
CA VAL A 422 86.21 -14.70 -25.62
C VAL A 422 85.91 -15.30 -24.25
N ARG A 423 86.64 -14.84 -23.23
CA ARG A 423 86.44 -15.22 -21.82
C ARG A 423 85.42 -14.30 -21.19
N GLU A 424 84.25 -14.84 -20.87
CA GLU A 424 83.21 -14.13 -20.11
C GLU A 424 83.56 -14.25 -18.62
N ALA A 425 84.30 -13.26 -18.09
CA ALA A 425 84.68 -13.19 -16.68
C ALA A 425 83.65 -12.45 -15.81
N GLY A 426 82.64 -11.82 -16.45
CA GLY A 426 81.54 -11.16 -15.79
C GLY A 426 80.43 -12.11 -15.35
N ILE A 427 79.67 -11.69 -14.34
CA ILE A 427 78.46 -12.39 -13.91
C ILE A 427 77.32 -11.99 -14.85
N VAL A 428 77.01 -12.86 -15.81
CA VAL A 428 75.98 -12.62 -16.83
C VAL A 428 74.62 -13.20 -16.43
N GLU A 429 74.60 -14.11 -15.44
CA GLU A 429 73.37 -14.73 -14.96
C GLU A 429 72.60 -13.83 -13.99
N ARG A 430 71.27 -13.77 -14.17
CA ARG A 430 70.39 -13.09 -13.23
C ARG A 430 70.26 -13.94 -11.96
N PRO A 431 70.32 -13.35 -10.75
CA PRO A 431 70.11 -14.09 -9.49
C PRO A 431 68.77 -14.84 -9.40
N THR A 432 67.79 -14.44 -10.22
CA THR A 432 66.43 -14.99 -10.29
C THR A 432 66.24 -16.09 -11.33
N GLY A 433 67.22 -16.36 -12.21
CA GLY A 433 67.18 -17.44 -13.20
C GLY A 433 66.17 -17.29 -14.35
N ALA A 434 65.26 -16.31 -14.32
CA ALA A 434 64.29 -16.10 -15.39
C ALA A 434 64.84 -15.12 -16.45
N PRO A 435 64.87 -15.48 -17.75
CA PRO A 435 65.20 -14.54 -18.82
C PRO A 435 64.17 -13.40 -18.84
N PRO A 436 64.55 -12.17 -19.27
CA PRO A 436 63.56 -11.13 -19.51
C PRO A 436 62.55 -11.63 -20.54
N GLN A 437 61.27 -11.38 -20.31
CA GLN A 437 60.26 -11.59 -21.33
C GLN A 437 60.65 -10.79 -22.57
N PRO A 438 60.82 -11.42 -23.76
CA PRO A 438 61.15 -10.69 -24.96
C PRO A 438 60.16 -9.54 -25.20
N TRP A 439 60.66 -8.38 -25.62
CA TRP A 439 59.88 -7.15 -25.75
C TRP A 439 58.64 -7.30 -26.67
N TYR A 440 58.69 -8.20 -27.65
CA TYR A 440 57.54 -8.51 -28.50
C TYR A 440 56.39 -9.17 -27.73
N PHE A 441 56.66 -9.93 -26.66
CA PHE A 441 55.60 -10.44 -25.78
C PHE A 441 54.90 -9.33 -24.99
N THR A 442 55.62 -8.25 -24.66
CA THR A 442 55.03 -7.07 -24.02
C THR A 442 54.09 -6.32 -24.98
N LEU A 443 54.39 -6.31 -26.28
CA LEU A 443 53.54 -5.66 -27.30
C LEU A 443 52.18 -6.33 -27.49
N PHE A 444 52.12 -7.66 -27.41
CA PHE A 444 50.91 -8.45 -27.69
C PHE A 444 50.18 -8.95 -26.44
N GLY A 445 50.60 -8.52 -25.24
CA GLY A 445 50.05 -8.97 -23.97
C GLY A 445 50.30 -10.45 -23.66
N GLU A 446 49.80 -10.92 -22.51
CA GLU A 446 49.81 -12.34 -22.14
C GLU A 446 48.79 -13.14 -22.96
N VAL A 447 49.03 -14.45 -23.12
CA VAL A 447 48.06 -15.36 -23.75
C VAL A 447 46.86 -15.51 -22.82
N GLU A 448 45.69 -15.16 -23.30
CA GLU A 448 44.43 -15.39 -22.59
C GLU A 448 43.75 -16.66 -23.11
N TYR A 449 42.86 -17.25 -22.31
CA TYR A 449 42.09 -18.43 -22.70
C TYR A 449 40.61 -18.08 -22.67
N ASP A 450 39.88 -18.43 -23.74
CA ASP A 450 38.43 -18.24 -23.73
C ASP A 450 37.72 -19.31 -22.89
N ALA A 451 36.40 -19.19 -22.76
CA ALA A 451 35.59 -20.11 -21.97
C ALA A 451 35.65 -21.58 -22.46
N ALA A 452 36.12 -21.83 -23.69
CA ALA A 452 36.34 -23.15 -24.25
C ALA A 452 37.81 -23.63 -24.08
N GLY A 453 38.65 -22.86 -23.38
CA GLY A 453 40.06 -23.17 -23.17
C GLY A 453 40.93 -22.94 -24.41
N LYS A 454 40.43 -22.24 -25.43
CA LYS A 454 41.21 -21.93 -26.63
C LYS A 454 42.09 -20.70 -26.36
N PRO A 455 43.41 -20.77 -26.63
CA PRO A 455 44.28 -19.63 -26.42
C PRO A 455 43.98 -18.54 -27.44
N PHE A 456 44.01 -17.28 -27.00
CA PHE A 456 43.89 -16.11 -27.85
C PHE A 456 44.72 -14.94 -27.30
N ARG A 457 44.97 -13.94 -28.15
CA ARG A 457 45.70 -12.71 -27.83
C ARG A 457 44.96 -11.50 -28.37
N TYR A 458 45.01 -10.43 -27.60
CA TYR A 458 44.52 -9.13 -28.05
C TYR A 458 45.58 -8.41 -28.87
N LEU A 459 45.18 -7.90 -30.03
CA LEU A 459 45.95 -6.96 -30.81
C LEU A 459 46.07 -5.63 -30.05
N PRO A 460 47.20 -4.91 -30.18
CA PRO A 460 47.35 -3.56 -29.65
C PRO A 460 46.20 -2.65 -30.10
N ARG A 461 45.96 -1.55 -29.39
CA ARG A 461 45.04 -0.52 -29.89
C ARG A 461 45.67 0.19 -31.08
N LEU A 462 44.90 0.34 -32.16
CA LEU A 462 45.29 1.11 -33.34
C LEU A 462 45.30 2.62 -33.00
N ASN A 463 46.29 3.35 -33.51
CA ASN A 463 46.22 4.81 -33.56
C ASN A 463 45.37 5.26 -34.77
N PRO A 464 44.96 6.53 -34.86
CA PRO A 464 44.31 7.05 -36.06
C PRO A 464 45.18 6.79 -37.30
N TYR A 465 44.56 6.27 -38.35
CA TYR A 465 45.17 5.85 -39.63
C TYR A 465 45.96 4.53 -39.64
N ASP A 466 46.03 3.81 -38.52
CA ASP A 466 46.58 2.46 -38.51
C ASP A 466 45.52 1.43 -38.96
N PHE A 467 45.97 0.39 -39.66
CA PHE A 467 45.14 -0.78 -39.97
C PHE A 467 45.94 -2.08 -39.80
N TYR A 468 45.28 -3.11 -39.29
CA TYR A 468 45.85 -4.46 -39.25
C TYR A 468 45.63 -5.18 -40.57
N TRP A 469 46.70 -5.63 -41.21
CA TRP A 469 46.63 -6.57 -42.33
C TRP A 469 46.88 -8.00 -41.83
N LEU A 470 45.89 -8.59 -41.17
CA LEU A 470 46.02 -9.91 -40.55
C LEU A 470 44.79 -10.80 -40.84
N ASN A 471 45.02 -12.06 -41.20
CA ASN A 471 43.97 -13.06 -41.38
C ASN A 471 44.12 -14.19 -40.33
N SER A 472 43.45 -14.06 -39.19
CA SER A 472 43.44 -15.08 -38.12
C SER A 472 42.24 -16.01 -38.29
N ARG A 473 42.39 -17.03 -39.14
CA ARG A 473 41.34 -18.03 -39.40
C ARG A 473 40.95 -18.84 -38.16
N ASP A 474 41.84 -18.92 -37.18
CA ASP A 474 41.70 -19.65 -35.93
C ASP A 474 41.15 -18.79 -34.78
N GLY A 475 40.96 -17.48 -34.97
CA GLY A 475 40.50 -16.58 -33.91
C GLY A 475 41.49 -16.42 -32.75
N TYR A 476 42.76 -16.78 -32.97
CA TYR A 476 43.84 -16.57 -32.02
C TYR A 476 44.13 -15.08 -31.83
N TRP A 477 44.03 -14.26 -32.88
CA TRP A 477 44.20 -12.81 -32.80
C TRP A 477 42.85 -12.10 -32.74
N ARG A 478 42.63 -11.30 -31.69
CA ARG A 478 41.36 -10.57 -31.45
C ARG A 478 41.62 -9.09 -31.26
N THR A 479 40.70 -8.23 -31.69
CA THR A 479 40.77 -6.78 -31.41
C THR A 479 40.10 -6.48 -30.07
N ARG A 480 40.66 -5.54 -29.30
CA ARG A 480 40.01 -5.01 -28.08
C ARG A 480 38.91 -4.02 -28.38
#